data_AF-A0A146G590-F1
#
_entry.id   AF-A0A146G590-F1
#
_cell.length_a   1.000
_cell.length_b   1.000
_cell.length_c   1.000
_cell.angle_alpha   90.00
_cell.angle_beta   90.00
_cell.angle_gamma   90.00
#
_symmetry.space_group_name_H-M   'P 1'
#
loop_
_entity.id
_entity.type
_entity.pdbx_description
1 polymer ?
#
loop_
_entity_poly.entity_id
_entity_poly.type
_entity_poly.pdbx_seq_one_letter_code
_entity_poly.pdbx_strand_id
1 'polypeptide(L)'
;MVRKGLLVVLLCGAGLGLEAEVRAAELTPSSGVPGTLFGTGASMDGGILVFGATGSSLAIGEAYLYRGLDPETGEATEAAKLVASDGAQDDLFSGPGRNSVSGTMALIGALRGTVGSNVNQGAGYIFRNLDTASGTVTETAKLAASDGANNDQFGTSVGLVGNMGLVGASNKRAAYVFRNLDTATGTVTENAKLVASDDAASSQFGGSVAISGSIGVVGAYWASINGNSQQGAAYIYRGLNTVTGTVTENAKLVASDGGAGDRFGGAMSISGNMAVVTAPRTTVGANTRQGAVYLYRDLDTATGTVTQNAKLSSSDGVASGNFGDSVAIDGTVALVGSLSTKIGANSAQGAVYLFRNLDTASGSVTENVKIFASSGTADMNFGSSVAMSGDQFAIGARGVDSKTGAAFTGSVSSMTTMDFGNTQRTIEGISFITQDDWTIGGTTSGNIVALSAGDAAQVVDGRSLYIGKGAGSNTNALALSGSLTAEEVAIGSVAGNVGNALVLNSGSLLTVDTIRLAGGNSIVIEGDYTDLASFLGYLGSAALNVWNGASWQTADNANVSSLLTASLEADYTRITAVPEPGSLALLGLGLAAAAVAWRRQVA
;
A
#
# COMPACT_ATOMS: atom_id res chain seq x y z
N MET A 1 -16.34 -30.59 36.88
CA MET A 1 -16.43 -31.55 35.74
C MET A 1 -16.72 -30.73 34.49
N VAL A 2 -15.77 -29.99 33.92
CA VAL A 2 -14.77 -30.43 32.94
C VAL A 2 -15.39 -31.27 31.81
N ARG A 3 -15.71 -30.64 30.69
CA ARG A 3 -15.68 -31.27 29.36
C ARG A 3 -14.54 -30.61 28.59
N LYS A 4 -13.38 -31.28 28.59
CA LYS A 4 -12.28 -31.09 27.65
C LYS A 4 -12.69 -31.74 26.33
N GLY A 5 -12.78 -30.95 25.26
CA GLY A 5 -12.88 -31.43 23.89
C GLY A 5 -11.48 -31.47 23.28
N LEU A 6 -10.99 -32.69 23.11
CA LEU A 6 -9.76 -33.08 22.44
C LEU A 6 -9.91 -32.80 20.92
N LEU A 7 -9.10 -31.91 20.34
CA LEU A 7 -8.95 -31.79 18.88
C LEU A 7 -7.52 -32.22 18.54
N VAL A 8 -7.39 -33.49 18.20
CA VAL A 8 -6.18 -34.12 17.63
C VAL A 8 -6.45 -34.32 16.14
N VAL A 9 -5.60 -33.69 15.33
CA VAL A 9 -5.04 -34.14 14.04
C VAL A 9 -5.97 -34.92 13.10
N LEU A 10 -6.35 -34.27 12.00
CA LEU A 10 -6.74 -34.91 10.75
C LEU A 10 -5.84 -34.38 9.64
N LEU A 11 -4.77 -35.13 9.36
CA LEU A 11 -3.98 -35.06 8.14
C LEU A 11 -4.15 -36.42 7.44
N CYS A 12 -4.77 -36.40 6.26
CA CYS A 12 -4.34 -37.06 5.02
C CYS A 12 -5.54 -37.41 4.12
N GLY A 13 -5.44 -37.05 2.83
CA GLY A 13 -6.04 -37.83 1.75
C GLY A 13 -7.38 -37.34 1.19
N ALA A 14 -7.33 -36.33 0.31
CA ALA A 14 -8.14 -36.32 -0.91
C ALA A 14 -7.49 -35.39 -1.93
N GLY A 15 -7.00 -35.98 -3.02
CA GLY A 15 -6.55 -35.22 -4.18
C GLY A 15 -7.70 -34.44 -4.79
N LEU A 16 -7.47 -33.15 -5.00
CA LEU A 16 -8.11 -32.35 -6.03
C LEU A 16 -6.98 -31.62 -6.74
N GLY A 17 -6.83 -31.93 -8.02
CA GLY A 17 -5.86 -31.28 -8.87
C GLY A 17 -6.21 -29.82 -9.07
N LEU A 18 -5.17 -28.99 -9.09
CA LEU A 18 -4.96 -27.93 -10.06
C LEU A 18 -3.52 -27.45 -9.83
N GLU A 19 -2.67 -27.71 -10.81
CA GLU A 19 -1.45 -26.95 -11.00
C GLU A 19 -1.87 -25.50 -11.29
N ALA A 20 -1.90 -24.68 -10.24
CA ALA A 20 -1.73 -23.25 -10.34
C ALA A 20 -0.54 -22.95 -9.45
N GLU A 21 0.59 -22.66 -10.09
CA GLU A 21 1.73 -21.98 -9.48
C GLU A 21 1.15 -20.87 -8.58
N VAL A 22 1.30 -20.98 -7.26
CA VAL A 22 0.89 -19.91 -6.33
C VAL A 22 1.76 -18.71 -6.71
N ARG A 23 1.17 -17.75 -7.43
CA ARG A 23 1.82 -16.51 -7.83
C ARG A 23 1.14 -15.41 -7.03
N ALA A 24 1.71 -15.01 -5.90
CA ALA A 24 1.14 -13.93 -5.11
C ALA A 24 1.65 -12.55 -5.57
N ALA A 25 0.86 -11.55 -5.18
CA ALA A 25 1.02 -10.09 -5.28
C ALA A 25 1.16 -9.42 -6.67
N GLU A 26 1.84 -9.99 -7.66
CA GLU A 26 1.96 -9.34 -8.98
C GLU A 26 0.73 -9.65 -9.86
N LEU A 27 -0.21 -8.71 -9.92
CA LEU A 27 -1.38 -8.77 -10.76
C LEU A 27 -1.05 -8.34 -12.18
N THR A 28 -1.47 -9.16 -13.15
CA THR A 28 -1.43 -8.82 -14.58
C THR A 28 -2.85 -8.84 -15.14
N PRO A 29 -3.18 -7.96 -16.10
CA PRO A 29 -4.50 -7.93 -16.71
C PRO A 29 -4.66 -9.11 -17.68
N SER A 30 -5.85 -9.68 -17.76
CA SER A 30 -6.21 -10.76 -18.68
C SER A 30 -5.95 -10.44 -20.16
N SER A 31 -5.90 -9.16 -20.53
CA SER A 31 -5.58 -8.73 -21.88
C SER A 31 -4.10 -8.94 -22.24
N GLY A 32 -3.18 -8.89 -21.28
CA GLY A 32 -1.75 -9.24 -21.43
C GLY A 32 -0.97 -8.54 -22.54
N VAL A 33 -1.55 -7.58 -23.26
CA VAL A 33 -0.97 -7.03 -24.50
C VAL A 33 0.20 -6.09 -24.17
N PRO A 34 1.41 -6.30 -24.71
CA PRO A 34 2.49 -5.32 -24.62
C PRO A 34 2.04 -3.93 -25.08
N GLY A 35 2.46 -2.89 -24.36
CA GLY A 35 2.00 -1.51 -24.58
C GLY A 35 0.71 -1.15 -23.85
N THR A 36 0.18 -2.07 -23.06
CA THR A 36 -0.87 -1.81 -22.07
C THR A 36 -0.22 -1.31 -20.78
N LEU A 37 -0.36 -0.02 -20.50
CA LEU A 37 0.07 0.66 -19.27
C LEU A 37 -0.87 0.34 -18.09
N PHE A 38 -1.05 -0.95 -17.79
CA PHE A 38 -1.84 -1.41 -16.65
C PHE A 38 -1.23 -0.94 -15.31
N GLY A 39 -2.06 -0.56 -14.34
CA GLY A 39 -1.60 0.05 -13.09
C GLY A 39 -1.37 1.58 -13.19
N THR A 40 -1.85 2.22 -14.26
CA THR A 40 -1.75 3.69 -14.43
C THR A 40 -2.66 4.46 -13.47
N GLY A 41 -3.73 3.84 -12.98
CA GLY A 41 -4.60 4.33 -11.91
C GLY A 41 -5.01 3.17 -11.00
N ALA A 42 -5.18 3.43 -9.71
CA ALA A 42 -5.59 2.44 -8.73
C ALA A 42 -6.58 3.06 -7.75
N SER A 43 -7.61 2.31 -7.38
CA SER A 43 -8.53 2.63 -6.29
C SER A 43 -9.01 1.34 -5.63
N MET A 44 -9.31 1.41 -4.33
CA MET A 44 -9.80 0.26 -3.57
C MET A 44 -10.75 0.69 -2.46
N ASP A 45 -11.65 -0.22 -2.09
CA ASP A 45 -12.47 -0.14 -0.87
C ASP A 45 -12.67 -1.57 -0.35
N GLY A 46 -12.07 -1.88 0.79
CA GLY A 46 -11.94 -3.24 1.30
C GLY A 46 -11.34 -4.19 0.25
N GLY A 47 -12.01 -5.32 0.00
CA GLY A 47 -11.56 -6.36 -0.93
C GLY A 47 -11.87 -6.11 -2.41
N ILE A 48 -12.31 -4.91 -2.79
CA ILE A 48 -12.62 -4.51 -4.18
C ILE A 48 -11.54 -3.55 -4.66
N LEU A 49 -10.92 -3.86 -5.80
CA LEU A 49 -9.88 -3.05 -6.41
C LEU A 49 -10.21 -2.75 -7.86
N VAL A 50 -9.90 -1.54 -8.31
CA VAL A 50 -9.98 -1.16 -9.71
C VAL A 50 -8.65 -0.61 -10.17
N PHE A 51 -8.09 -1.24 -11.20
CA PHE A 51 -6.88 -0.77 -11.87
C PHE A 51 -7.19 -0.25 -13.26
N GLY A 52 -6.59 0.88 -13.60
CA GLY A 52 -6.64 1.48 -14.91
C GLY A 52 -5.56 0.92 -15.84
N ALA A 53 -5.89 0.80 -17.13
CA ALA A 53 -4.94 0.51 -18.18
C ALA A 53 -5.17 1.43 -19.38
N THR A 54 -4.13 2.10 -19.83
CA THR A 54 -4.13 2.92 -21.04
C THR A 54 -2.99 2.48 -21.95
N GLY A 55 -2.77 3.14 -23.08
CA GLY A 55 -1.56 2.93 -23.90
C GLY A 55 -1.85 2.89 -25.38
N SER A 56 -0.80 2.78 -26.20
CA SER A 56 -0.92 2.81 -27.67
C SER A 56 -1.75 1.65 -28.23
N SER A 57 -1.79 0.52 -27.52
CA SER A 57 -2.61 -0.66 -27.85
C SER A 57 -4.03 -0.61 -27.27
N LEU A 58 -4.31 0.28 -26.31
CA LEU A 58 -5.62 0.50 -25.69
C LEU A 58 -6.06 1.93 -25.91
N ALA A 59 -6.33 2.30 -27.16
CA ALA A 59 -6.64 3.67 -27.52
C ALA A 59 -7.87 4.23 -26.78
N ILE A 60 -8.84 3.39 -26.40
CA ILE A 60 -9.99 3.82 -25.58
C ILE A 60 -9.59 3.99 -24.10
N GLY A 61 -8.69 3.15 -23.59
CA GLY A 61 -8.46 2.94 -22.15
C GLY A 61 -9.46 1.95 -21.55
N GLU A 62 -9.05 1.23 -20.50
CA GLU A 62 -9.81 0.15 -19.88
C GLU A 62 -9.63 0.17 -18.36
N ALA A 63 -10.61 -0.36 -17.61
CA ALA A 63 -10.45 -0.62 -16.19
C ALA A 63 -10.67 -2.10 -15.88
N TYR A 64 -9.94 -2.61 -14.89
CA TYR A 64 -9.99 -4.00 -14.47
C TYR A 64 -10.40 -4.06 -13.01
N LEU A 65 -11.47 -4.79 -12.73
CA LEU A 65 -12.00 -5.04 -11.41
C LEU A 65 -11.38 -6.33 -10.86
N TYR A 66 -10.71 -6.22 -9.73
CA TYR A 66 -10.23 -7.35 -8.94
C TYR A 66 -11.04 -7.47 -7.65
N ARG A 67 -11.23 -8.70 -7.18
CA ARG A 67 -12.02 -9.03 -5.99
C ARG A 67 -11.32 -10.05 -5.12
N GLY A 68 -11.82 -10.13 -3.89
CA GLY A 68 -11.42 -11.17 -2.94
C GLY A 68 -9.97 -11.00 -2.51
N LEU A 69 -9.54 -9.74 -2.31
CA LEU A 69 -8.21 -9.46 -1.81
C LEU A 69 -8.02 -10.13 -0.46
N ASP A 70 -7.28 -11.23 -0.48
CA ASP A 70 -6.99 -12.02 0.69
C ASP A 70 -6.04 -11.23 1.60
N PRO A 71 -6.43 -10.93 2.85
CA PRO A 71 -5.56 -10.22 3.77
C PRO A 71 -4.33 -11.05 4.18
N GLU A 72 -4.38 -12.37 4.13
CA GLU A 72 -3.25 -13.24 4.46
C GLU A 72 -2.25 -13.31 3.31
N THR A 73 -2.69 -13.62 2.08
CA THR A 73 -1.77 -13.83 0.96
C THR A 73 -1.53 -12.59 0.10
N GLY A 74 -2.42 -11.60 0.18
CA GLY A 74 -2.44 -10.46 -0.74
C GLY A 74 -2.98 -10.80 -2.12
N GLU A 75 -3.44 -12.02 -2.37
CA GLU A 75 -3.97 -12.42 -3.68
C GLU A 75 -5.33 -11.78 -3.96
N ALA A 76 -5.57 -11.43 -5.22
CA ALA A 76 -6.87 -10.97 -5.69
C ALA A 76 -7.15 -11.54 -7.09
N THR A 77 -8.41 -11.82 -7.39
CA THR A 77 -8.81 -12.39 -8.69
C THR A 77 -9.42 -11.32 -9.58
N GLU A 78 -8.99 -11.27 -10.85
CA GLU A 78 -9.66 -10.44 -11.86
C GLU A 78 -11.09 -10.95 -12.06
N ALA A 79 -12.07 -10.09 -11.78
CA ALA A 79 -13.47 -10.45 -11.81
C ALA A 79 -14.21 -9.92 -13.04
N ALA A 80 -13.80 -8.75 -13.55
CA ALA A 80 -14.41 -8.15 -14.73
C ALA A 80 -13.52 -7.08 -15.35
N LYS A 81 -13.74 -6.83 -16.62
CA LYS A 81 -13.26 -5.65 -17.33
C LYS A 81 -14.38 -4.64 -17.47
N LEU A 82 -14.11 -3.39 -17.09
CA LEU A 82 -15.05 -2.28 -17.19
C LEU A 82 -14.70 -1.47 -18.43
N VAL A 83 -15.69 -1.24 -19.28
CA VAL A 83 -15.59 -0.45 -20.50
C VAL A 83 -16.78 0.50 -20.57
N ALA A 84 -16.55 1.72 -21.05
CA ALA A 84 -17.63 2.65 -21.34
C ALA A 84 -18.50 2.11 -22.49
N SER A 85 -19.82 2.16 -22.31
CA SER A 85 -20.82 1.69 -23.26
C SER A 85 -20.75 2.39 -24.62
N ASP A 86 -20.23 3.62 -24.64
CA ASP A 86 -20.01 4.44 -25.83
C ASP A 86 -18.53 4.81 -26.04
N GLY A 87 -17.61 4.02 -25.47
CA GLY A 87 -16.18 4.25 -25.57
C GLY A 87 -15.69 4.32 -27.01
N ALA A 88 -14.95 5.38 -27.32
CA ALA A 88 -14.36 5.64 -28.61
C ALA A 88 -12.83 5.73 -28.52
N GLN A 89 -12.17 5.66 -29.68
CA GLN A 89 -10.72 5.79 -29.78
C GLN A 89 -10.25 7.11 -29.15
N ASP A 90 -9.19 7.05 -28.35
CA ASP A 90 -8.56 8.16 -27.64
C ASP A 90 -9.39 8.78 -26.50
N ASP A 91 -10.45 8.13 -26.02
CA ASP A 91 -11.24 8.61 -24.88
C ASP A 91 -10.48 8.64 -23.54
N LEU A 92 -9.39 7.88 -23.44
CA LEU A 92 -8.49 7.78 -22.28
C LEU A 92 -9.20 7.39 -20.97
N PHE A 93 -10.12 6.43 -21.07
CA PHE A 93 -10.87 5.83 -19.97
C PHE A 93 -9.94 5.23 -18.91
N SER A 94 -10.23 5.50 -17.62
CA SER A 94 -9.52 4.94 -16.45
C SER A 94 -7.99 5.15 -16.41
N GLY A 95 -7.47 6.30 -16.82
CA GLY A 95 -6.05 6.60 -16.58
C GLY A 95 -5.73 7.15 -15.18
N PRO A 96 -4.57 7.82 -14.99
CA PRO A 96 -4.16 8.33 -13.69
C PRO A 96 -5.21 9.26 -13.07
N GLY A 97 -5.61 8.97 -11.83
CA GLY A 97 -6.63 9.73 -11.08
C GLY A 97 -8.07 9.62 -11.62
N ARG A 98 -8.33 8.75 -12.61
CA ARG A 98 -9.63 8.62 -13.29
C ARG A 98 -10.45 7.41 -12.87
N ASN A 99 -10.12 6.77 -11.75
CA ASN A 99 -10.98 5.76 -11.13
C ASN A 99 -11.06 5.97 -9.62
N SER A 100 -12.23 5.69 -9.06
CA SER A 100 -12.49 5.74 -7.63
C SER A 100 -13.58 4.72 -7.28
N VAL A 101 -13.45 4.05 -6.14
CA VAL A 101 -14.36 3.01 -5.66
C VAL A 101 -14.90 3.41 -4.30
N SER A 102 -16.19 3.14 -4.07
CA SER A 102 -16.78 3.20 -2.73
C SER A 102 -17.89 2.16 -2.61
N GLY A 103 -17.77 1.26 -1.65
CA GLY A 103 -18.59 0.07 -1.49
C GLY A 103 -18.63 -0.74 -2.78
N THR A 104 -19.82 -0.95 -3.31
CA THR A 104 -20.06 -1.77 -4.51
C THR A 104 -20.18 -0.94 -5.80
N MET A 105 -19.69 0.30 -5.78
CA MET A 105 -19.77 1.26 -6.88
C MET A 105 -18.37 1.76 -7.28
N ALA A 106 -18.16 1.94 -8.58
CA ALA A 106 -17.00 2.65 -9.12
C ALA A 106 -17.45 3.83 -9.99
N LEU A 107 -16.69 4.91 -9.91
CA LEU A 107 -16.75 6.04 -10.82
C LEU A 107 -15.49 6.07 -11.67
N ILE A 108 -15.65 5.96 -12.99
CA ILE A 108 -14.55 5.94 -13.95
C ILE A 108 -14.66 7.12 -14.90
N GLY A 109 -13.58 7.88 -15.07
CA GLY A 109 -13.50 9.02 -15.97
C GLY A 109 -12.94 8.66 -17.35
N ALA A 110 -13.50 9.27 -18.40
CA ALA A 110 -12.97 9.30 -19.76
C ALA A 110 -12.69 10.75 -20.15
N LEU A 111 -11.42 11.15 -20.06
CA LEU A 111 -10.95 12.52 -20.24
C LEU A 111 -11.39 13.14 -21.58
N ARG A 112 -11.47 12.32 -22.63
CA ARG A 112 -11.72 12.76 -24.00
C ARG A 112 -13.03 12.20 -24.57
N GLY A 113 -13.86 11.60 -23.72
CA GLY A 113 -15.18 11.11 -24.11
C GLY A 113 -16.02 12.18 -24.79
N THR A 114 -16.73 11.79 -25.85
CA THR A 114 -17.67 12.67 -26.56
C THR A 114 -19.04 12.65 -25.88
N VAL A 115 -19.66 13.82 -25.76
CA VAL A 115 -21.02 13.97 -25.19
C VAL A 115 -21.89 14.73 -26.18
N GLY A 116 -22.87 14.06 -26.79
CA GLY A 116 -23.67 14.65 -27.86
C GLY A 116 -22.79 15.09 -29.03
N SER A 117 -22.82 16.37 -29.39
CA SER A 117 -21.95 16.96 -30.41
C SER A 117 -20.62 17.50 -29.87
N ASN A 118 -20.39 17.43 -28.56
CA ASN A 118 -19.22 18.03 -27.93
C ASN A 118 -18.06 17.03 -27.86
N VAL A 119 -17.08 17.20 -28.74
CA VAL A 119 -15.86 16.40 -28.85
C VAL A 119 -14.92 16.74 -27.69
N ASN A 120 -14.32 15.72 -27.06
CA ASN A 120 -13.42 15.89 -25.91
C ASN A 120 -14.04 16.68 -24.74
N GLN A 121 -15.37 16.75 -24.64
CA GLN A 121 -16.02 17.31 -23.45
C GLN A 121 -15.57 16.53 -22.21
N GLY A 122 -15.39 15.22 -22.36
CA GLY A 122 -15.10 14.28 -21.30
C GLY A 122 -16.37 13.79 -20.61
N ALA A 123 -16.30 12.59 -20.04
CA ALA A 123 -17.43 11.93 -19.38
C ALA A 123 -16.99 11.15 -18.13
N GLY A 124 -17.95 10.85 -17.26
CA GLY A 124 -17.77 9.91 -16.14
C GLY A 124 -18.80 8.78 -16.23
N TYR A 125 -18.46 7.60 -15.73
CA TYR A 125 -19.30 6.40 -15.84
C TYR A 125 -19.42 5.73 -14.48
N ILE A 126 -20.65 5.39 -14.10
CA ILE A 126 -20.94 4.71 -12.83
C ILE A 126 -21.15 3.23 -13.08
N PHE A 127 -20.26 2.41 -12.51
CA PHE A 127 -20.38 0.96 -12.48
C PHE A 127 -20.85 0.50 -11.11
N ARG A 128 -21.73 -0.50 -11.08
CA ARG A 128 -22.33 -1.01 -9.85
C ARG A 128 -22.28 -2.52 -9.78
N ASN A 129 -22.63 -3.03 -8.60
CA ASN A 129 -22.65 -4.46 -8.29
C ASN A 129 -21.24 -5.05 -8.39
N LEU A 130 -20.23 -4.27 -7.99
CA LEU A 130 -18.83 -4.67 -8.04
C LEU A 130 -18.50 -5.87 -7.15
N ASP A 131 -19.39 -6.30 -6.27
CA ASP A 131 -19.26 -7.46 -5.38
C ASP A 131 -19.96 -8.72 -5.89
N THR A 132 -20.78 -8.61 -6.95
CA THR A 132 -21.64 -9.73 -7.39
C THR A 132 -20.85 -10.92 -7.94
N ALA A 133 -20.98 -12.08 -7.30
CA ALA A 133 -20.26 -13.31 -7.65
C ALA A 133 -20.48 -13.80 -9.09
N SER A 134 -21.56 -13.39 -9.77
CA SER A 134 -21.84 -13.75 -11.17
C SER A 134 -20.92 -13.06 -12.18
N GLY A 135 -20.09 -12.11 -11.75
CA GLY A 135 -19.19 -11.32 -12.62
C GLY A 135 -19.91 -10.23 -13.44
N THR A 136 -21.23 -10.08 -13.30
CA THR A 136 -22.00 -9.11 -14.08
C THR A 136 -21.89 -7.71 -13.47
N VAL A 137 -20.93 -6.93 -13.93
CA VAL A 137 -20.84 -5.51 -13.60
C VAL A 137 -21.72 -4.71 -14.56
N THR A 138 -22.48 -3.74 -14.03
CA THR A 138 -23.40 -2.94 -14.84
C THR A 138 -22.95 -1.48 -14.86
N GLU A 139 -22.74 -0.92 -16.05
CA GLU A 139 -22.74 0.54 -16.23
C GLU A 139 -24.17 1.04 -16.06
N THR A 140 -24.38 1.90 -15.08
CA THR A 140 -25.72 2.37 -14.68
C THR A 140 -25.98 3.83 -15.00
N ALA A 141 -24.94 4.63 -15.22
CA ALA A 141 -25.09 6.03 -15.60
C ALA A 141 -23.85 6.58 -16.30
N LYS A 142 -24.09 7.54 -17.21
CA LYS A 142 -23.09 8.43 -17.78
C LYS A 142 -23.28 9.84 -17.22
N LEU A 143 -22.19 10.41 -16.71
CA LEU A 143 -22.08 11.75 -16.13
C LEU A 143 -21.49 12.70 -17.17
N ALA A 144 -22.08 13.88 -17.28
CA ALA A 144 -21.57 14.99 -18.08
C ALA A 144 -21.86 16.32 -17.37
N ALA A 145 -20.96 17.28 -17.52
CA ALA A 145 -21.21 18.65 -17.06
C ALA A 145 -22.39 19.28 -17.80
N SER A 146 -23.30 19.90 -17.06
CA SER A 146 -24.50 20.58 -17.56
C SER A 146 -24.18 21.76 -18.49
N ASP A 147 -23.03 22.40 -18.29
CA ASP A 147 -22.50 23.50 -19.09
C ASP A 147 -21.29 23.07 -19.95
N GLY A 148 -21.17 21.76 -20.21
CA GLY A 148 -20.04 21.19 -20.93
C GLY A 148 -19.97 21.59 -22.40
N ALA A 149 -18.73 21.75 -22.87
CA ALA A 149 -18.37 22.16 -24.22
C ALA A 149 -17.17 21.35 -24.73
N ASN A 150 -16.81 21.57 -26.00
CA ASN A 150 -15.66 20.93 -26.62
C ASN A 150 -14.37 21.14 -25.80
N ASN A 151 -13.60 20.07 -25.60
CA ASN A 151 -12.31 20.07 -24.91
C ASN A 151 -12.34 20.46 -23.42
N ASP A 152 -13.51 20.42 -22.75
CA ASP A 152 -13.63 20.74 -21.32
C ASP A 152 -12.93 19.74 -20.40
N GLN A 153 -12.64 18.52 -20.88
CA GLN A 153 -11.88 17.48 -20.17
C GLN A 153 -12.53 17.02 -18.85
N PHE A 154 -13.86 16.98 -18.80
CA PHE A 154 -14.61 16.39 -17.69
C PHE A 154 -14.24 14.91 -17.47
N GLY A 155 -14.11 14.49 -16.21
CA GLY A 155 -13.61 13.14 -15.91
C GLY A 155 -12.09 13.02 -15.98
N THR A 156 -11.34 14.13 -16.03
CA THR A 156 -9.88 14.12 -15.91
C THR A 156 -9.39 13.60 -14.55
N SER A 157 -10.21 13.77 -13.52
CA SER A 157 -9.99 13.26 -12.18
C SER A 157 -11.35 12.98 -11.53
N VAL A 158 -11.42 11.95 -10.70
CA VAL A 158 -12.67 11.53 -10.05
C VAL A 158 -12.42 11.12 -8.60
N GLY A 159 -13.40 11.38 -7.74
CA GLY A 159 -13.47 10.85 -6.38
C GLY A 159 -14.90 10.40 -6.07
N LEU A 160 -15.05 9.31 -5.33
CA LEU A 160 -16.32 8.72 -4.97
C LEU A 160 -16.36 8.44 -3.46
N VAL A 161 -17.46 8.83 -2.80
CA VAL A 161 -17.74 8.48 -1.41
C VAL A 161 -19.22 8.15 -1.25
N GLY A 162 -19.51 6.89 -0.91
CA GLY A 162 -20.86 6.37 -0.87
C GLY A 162 -21.62 6.67 -2.17
N ASN A 163 -22.62 7.55 -2.06
CA ASN A 163 -23.52 7.90 -3.16
C ASN A 163 -23.24 9.29 -3.79
N MET A 164 -22.03 9.80 -3.59
CA MET A 164 -21.62 11.13 -4.04
C MET A 164 -20.29 11.07 -4.78
N GLY A 165 -20.25 11.67 -5.96
CA GLY A 165 -19.07 11.77 -6.80
C GLY A 165 -18.62 13.22 -6.98
N LEU A 166 -17.31 13.42 -7.02
CA LEU A 166 -16.68 14.68 -7.39
C LEU A 166 -15.88 14.45 -8.68
N VAL A 167 -16.19 15.20 -9.72
CA VAL A 167 -15.60 15.03 -11.05
C VAL A 167 -14.92 16.31 -11.50
N GLY A 168 -13.61 16.24 -11.74
CA GLY A 168 -12.82 17.36 -12.25
C GLY A 168 -12.96 17.56 -13.76
N ALA A 169 -12.87 18.81 -14.20
CA ALA A 169 -12.81 19.23 -15.60
C ALA A 169 -11.74 20.33 -15.74
N SER A 170 -10.49 19.92 -15.93
CA SER A 170 -9.31 20.80 -15.85
C SER A 170 -9.31 21.95 -16.84
N ASN A 171 -9.70 21.68 -18.10
CA ASN A 171 -9.76 22.70 -19.15
C ASN A 171 -10.95 23.65 -18.95
N LYS A 172 -12.06 23.14 -18.40
CA LYS A 172 -13.20 23.95 -17.95
C LYS A 172 -12.89 24.75 -16.69
N ARG A 173 -11.83 24.39 -15.96
CA ARG A 173 -11.40 24.98 -14.69
C ARG A 173 -12.49 24.86 -13.63
N ALA A 174 -13.13 23.69 -13.59
CA ALA A 174 -14.23 23.41 -12.67
C ALA A 174 -14.15 21.99 -12.13
N ALA A 175 -14.86 21.76 -11.04
CA ALA A 175 -15.21 20.42 -10.59
C ALA A 175 -16.72 20.36 -10.33
N TYR A 176 -17.31 19.19 -10.46
CA TYR A 176 -18.75 19.01 -10.42
C TYR A 176 -19.11 17.94 -9.39
N VAL A 177 -20.10 18.25 -8.56
CA VAL A 177 -20.59 17.34 -7.52
C VAL A 177 -21.86 16.67 -8.02
N PHE A 178 -21.87 15.36 -8.00
CA PHE A 178 -23.04 14.54 -8.31
C PHE A 178 -23.45 13.75 -7.09
N ARG A 179 -24.76 13.67 -6.83
CA ARG A 179 -25.33 12.86 -5.76
C ARG A 179 -26.42 11.96 -6.31
N ASN A 180 -26.82 10.98 -5.50
CA ASN A 180 -27.80 9.98 -5.90
C ASN A 180 -27.32 9.22 -7.15
N LEU A 181 -26.04 8.85 -7.15
CA LEU A 181 -25.42 7.97 -8.12
C LEU A 181 -25.94 6.52 -8.03
N ASP A 182 -26.64 6.20 -6.95
CA ASP A 182 -27.21 4.90 -6.66
C ASP A 182 -28.64 4.70 -7.21
N THR A 183 -29.10 5.54 -8.13
CA THR A 183 -30.47 5.47 -8.65
C THR A 183 -30.68 4.26 -9.57
N ALA A 184 -31.80 3.55 -9.38
CA ALA A 184 -32.20 2.43 -10.24
C ALA A 184 -32.61 2.87 -11.66
N THR A 185 -32.89 4.17 -11.85
CA THR A 185 -33.31 4.74 -13.15
C THR A 185 -32.14 5.16 -14.03
N GLY A 186 -30.91 5.12 -13.52
CA GLY A 186 -29.71 5.61 -14.20
C GLY A 186 -29.65 7.14 -14.36
N THR A 187 -30.59 7.87 -13.77
CA THR A 187 -30.62 9.33 -13.80
C THR A 187 -29.73 9.88 -12.69
N VAL A 188 -28.70 10.62 -13.08
CA VAL A 188 -27.75 11.27 -12.17
C VAL A 188 -27.98 12.77 -12.18
N THR A 189 -27.84 13.40 -11.00
CA THR A 189 -28.07 14.84 -10.85
C THR A 189 -26.75 15.55 -10.58
N GLU A 190 -26.41 16.54 -11.41
CA GLU A 190 -25.38 17.52 -11.07
C GLU A 190 -25.94 18.46 -10.00
N ASN A 191 -25.32 18.49 -8.83
CA ASN A 191 -25.79 19.25 -7.68
C ASN A 191 -25.03 20.54 -7.44
N ALA A 192 -23.77 20.62 -7.87
CA ALA A 192 -22.97 21.83 -7.73
C ALA A 192 -21.84 21.86 -8.76
N LYS A 193 -21.49 23.08 -9.18
CA LYS A 193 -20.25 23.40 -9.87
C LYS A 193 -19.34 24.16 -8.92
N LEU A 194 -18.11 23.67 -8.76
CA LEU A 194 -17.07 24.24 -7.93
C LEU A 194 -16.09 25.00 -8.84
N VAL A 195 -15.74 26.21 -8.43
CA VAL A 195 -14.75 27.07 -9.08
C VAL A 195 -13.90 27.75 -8.02
N ALA A 196 -12.63 28.02 -8.33
CA ALA A 196 -11.76 28.78 -7.45
C ALA A 196 -12.25 30.23 -7.31
N SER A 197 -12.23 30.76 -6.08
CA SER A 197 -12.71 32.12 -5.76
C SER A 197 -11.85 33.24 -6.35
N ASP A 198 -10.60 32.94 -6.69
CA ASP A 198 -9.62 33.89 -7.22
C ASP A 198 -9.46 33.85 -8.75
N ASP A 199 -10.33 33.09 -9.44
CA ASP A 199 -10.40 32.94 -10.90
C ASP A 199 -9.01 32.90 -11.57
N ALA A 200 -8.11 32.11 -11.00
CA ALA A 200 -6.72 32.06 -11.45
C ALA A 200 -6.66 31.49 -12.88
N ALA A 201 -6.73 32.40 -13.86
CA ALA A 201 -6.74 32.07 -15.27
C ALA A 201 -5.51 31.22 -15.61
N SER A 202 -5.74 30.02 -16.16
CA SER A 202 -4.70 29.03 -16.56
C SER A 202 -4.17 28.10 -15.47
N SER A 203 -4.92 27.87 -14.39
CA SER A 203 -4.42 27.11 -13.23
C SER A 203 -4.72 25.60 -13.20
N GLN A 204 -5.40 25.05 -14.22
CA GLN A 204 -5.86 23.65 -14.23
C GLN A 204 -6.68 23.25 -12.99
N PHE A 205 -7.55 24.15 -12.51
CA PHE A 205 -8.50 23.81 -11.46
C PHE A 205 -9.37 22.62 -11.89
N GLY A 206 -9.49 21.60 -11.04
CA GLY A 206 -10.17 20.34 -11.41
C GLY A 206 -9.24 19.29 -12.04
N GLY A 207 -7.94 19.57 -12.14
CA GLY A 207 -6.95 18.60 -12.62
C GLY A 207 -6.71 17.42 -11.68
N SER A 208 -7.01 17.59 -10.40
CA SER A 208 -7.01 16.54 -9.38
C SER A 208 -8.14 16.83 -8.39
N VAL A 209 -8.79 15.78 -7.89
CA VAL A 209 -9.88 15.89 -6.90
C VAL A 209 -9.76 14.78 -5.88
N ALA A 210 -10.20 15.05 -4.65
CA ALA A 210 -10.33 14.06 -3.59
C ALA A 210 -11.57 14.37 -2.75
N ILE A 211 -12.25 13.35 -2.22
CA ILE A 211 -13.48 13.53 -1.42
C ILE A 211 -13.53 12.54 -0.26
N SER A 212 -13.91 13.02 0.93
CA SER A 212 -14.20 12.18 2.09
C SER A 212 -15.34 12.82 2.90
N GLY A 213 -16.38 12.02 3.20
CA GLY A 213 -17.60 12.52 3.82
C GLY A 213 -18.20 13.67 3.01
N SER A 214 -18.32 14.85 3.62
CA SER A 214 -18.83 16.08 3.00
C SER A 214 -17.75 17.08 2.57
N ILE A 215 -16.47 16.69 2.65
CA ILE A 215 -15.32 17.54 2.33
C ILE A 215 -14.74 17.09 1.00
N GLY A 216 -14.56 18.03 0.07
CA GLY A 216 -13.82 17.80 -1.17
C GLY A 216 -12.65 18.77 -1.29
N VAL A 217 -11.58 18.31 -1.92
CA VAL A 217 -10.40 19.12 -2.25
C VAL A 217 -10.22 19.10 -3.76
N VAL A 218 -9.99 20.27 -4.36
CA VAL A 218 -9.79 20.42 -5.80
C VAL A 218 -8.45 21.11 -6.07
N GLY A 219 -7.61 20.47 -6.88
CA GLY A 219 -6.26 20.94 -7.20
C GLY A 219 -6.26 21.86 -8.41
N ALA A 220 -5.35 22.84 -8.37
CA ALA A 220 -5.04 23.78 -9.43
C ALA A 220 -3.52 23.90 -9.58
N TYR A 221 -2.89 22.84 -10.07
CA TYR A 221 -1.43 22.67 -10.04
C TYR A 221 -0.65 23.58 -10.98
N TRP A 222 -1.31 24.42 -11.79
CA TRP A 222 -0.68 25.49 -12.57
C TRP A 222 -0.98 26.90 -12.02
N ALA A 223 -1.60 27.01 -10.83
CA ALA A 223 -1.85 28.29 -10.19
C ALA A 223 -0.54 29.06 -9.96
N SER A 224 -0.60 30.36 -10.26
CA SER A 224 0.48 31.29 -9.93
C SER A 224 0.20 31.93 -8.59
N ILE A 225 1.16 31.86 -7.66
CA ILE A 225 1.00 32.34 -6.29
C ILE A 225 2.08 33.38 -6.02
N ASN A 226 1.68 34.61 -5.70
CA ASN A 226 2.59 35.71 -5.34
C ASN A 226 3.77 35.91 -6.33
N GLY A 227 3.53 35.71 -7.64
CA GLY A 227 4.55 35.84 -8.69
C GLY A 227 5.29 34.54 -9.05
N ASN A 228 5.13 33.47 -8.27
CA ASN A 228 5.67 32.15 -8.61
C ASN A 228 4.74 31.45 -9.62
N SER A 229 5.15 31.43 -10.88
CA SER A 229 4.44 30.73 -11.95
C SER A 229 4.37 29.22 -11.68
N GLN A 230 3.18 28.62 -11.85
CA GLN A 230 2.96 27.18 -11.67
C GLN A 230 3.40 26.63 -10.29
N GLN A 231 3.38 27.46 -9.24
CA GLN A 231 3.58 26.99 -7.87
C GLN A 231 2.50 25.98 -7.49
N GLY A 232 1.26 26.23 -7.91
CA GLY A 232 0.10 25.39 -7.66
C GLY A 232 -0.64 25.75 -6.36
N ALA A 233 -1.92 25.36 -6.30
CA ALA A 233 -2.80 25.54 -5.15
C ALA A 233 -3.79 24.36 -5.06
N ALA A 234 -4.41 24.19 -3.90
CA ALA A 234 -5.56 23.31 -3.72
C ALA A 234 -6.65 24.04 -2.93
N TYR A 235 -7.91 23.71 -3.18
CA TYR A 235 -9.06 24.43 -2.64
C TYR A 235 -10.00 23.46 -1.92
N ILE A 236 -10.39 23.79 -0.69
CA ILE A 236 -11.26 22.97 0.14
C ILE A 236 -12.70 23.47 0.01
N TYR A 237 -13.61 22.53 -0.20
CA TYR A 237 -15.06 22.76 -0.19
C TYR A 237 -15.71 21.83 0.83
N ARG A 238 -16.57 22.40 1.68
CA ARG A 238 -17.30 21.68 2.74
C ARG A 238 -18.79 21.72 2.46
N GLY A 239 -19.51 20.85 3.14
CA GLY A 239 -20.96 20.71 2.95
C GLY A 239 -21.30 20.21 1.55
N LEU A 240 -20.42 19.41 0.93
CA LEU A 240 -20.68 18.83 -0.39
C LEU A 240 -21.90 17.91 -0.42
N ASN A 241 -22.44 17.51 0.72
CA ASN A 241 -23.70 16.77 0.86
C ASN A 241 -24.95 17.67 0.97
N THR A 242 -24.81 19.00 1.00
CA THR A 242 -25.94 19.91 1.22
C THR A 242 -26.87 19.94 0.00
N VAL A 243 -28.13 19.51 0.20
CA VAL A 243 -29.15 19.41 -0.86
C VAL A 243 -29.60 20.78 -1.38
N THR A 244 -29.60 21.81 -0.53
CA THR A 244 -30.02 23.17 -0.86
C THR A 244 -28.99 24.20 -0.42
N GLY A 245 -28.67 25.16 -1.27
CA GLY A 245 -27.70 26.23 -0.99
C GLY A 245 -26.48 26.17 -1.90
N THR A 246 -25.63 27.18 -1.79
CA THR A 246 -24.42 27.32 -2.61
C THR A 246 -23.24 26.65 -1.92
N VAL A 247 -22.55 25.76 -2.63
CA VAL A 247 -21.23 25.28 -2.19
C VAL A 247 -20.22 26.39 -2.45
N THR A 248 -19.52 26.83 -1.41
CA THR A 248 -18.51 27.89 -1.51
C THR A 248 -17.16 27.35 -1.06
N GLU A 249 -16.10 27.93 -1.60
CA GLU A 249 -14.72 27.64 -1.18
C GLU A 249 -14.55 28.01 0.29
N ASN A 250 -13.98 27.10 1.08
CA ASN A 250 -13.75 27.30 2.51
C ASN A 250 -12.31 27.68 2.84
N ALA A 251 -11.34 27.18 2.08
CA ALA A 251 -9.93 27.48 2.29
C ALA A 251 -9.14 27.23 1.00
N LYS A 252 -8.06 27.99 0.84
CA LYS A 252 -7.02 27.79 -0.17
C LYS A 252 -5.75 27.31 0.51
N LEU A 253 -5.23 26.18 0.03
CA LEU A 253 -3.97 25.59 0.46
C LEU A 253 -2.87 25.94 -0.54
N VAL A 254 -1.72 26.32 -0.01
CA VAL A 254 -0.47 26.52 -0.73
C VAL A 254 0.67 25.97 0.12
N ALA A 255 1.68 25.37 -0.52
CA ALA A 255 2.89 24.96 0.19
C ALA A 255 3.58 26.18 0.82
N SER A 256 3.93 26.07 2.12
CA SER A 256 4.58 27.17 2.87
C SER A 256 5.94 27.59 2.31
N ASP A 257 6.62 26.69 1.62
CA ASP A 257 7.91 26.87 0.94
C ASP A 257 7.80 26.70 -0.58
N GLY A 258 6.58 26.81 -1.13
CA GLY A 258 6.35 26.55 -2.55
C GLY A 258 7.10 27.52 -3.46
N GLY A 259 7.81 26.95 -4.42
CA GLY A 259 8.53 27.66 -5.48
C GLY A 259 7.80 27.64 -6.83
N ALA A 260 8.35 28.38 -7.80
CA ALA A 260 7.86 28.34 -9.18
C ALA A 260 8.03 26.94 -9.80
N GLY A 261 6.97 26.42 -10.42
CA GLY A 261 6.97 25.13 -11.10
C GLY A 261 6.84 23.90 -10.20
N ASP A 262 6.63 24.08 -8.89
CA ASP A 262 6.49 23.00 -7.90
C ASP A 262 5.26 22.12 -8.13
N ARG A 263 4.20 22.68 -8.74
CA ARG A 263 2.93 22.02 -9.06
C ARG A 263 2.22 21.43 -7.84
N PHE A 264 2.15 22.20 -6.75
CA PHE A 264 1.33 21.88 -5.60
C PHE A 264 -0.13 21.62 -6.00
N GLY A 265 -0.74 20.55 -5.48
CA GLY A 265 -2.05 20.08 -5.93
C GLY A 265 -1.99 19.15 -7.14
N GLY A 266 -0.81 18.60 -7.48
CA GLY A 266 -0.65 17.66 -8.58
C GLY A 266 -1.40 16.34 -8.36
N ALA A 267 -1.30 15.79 -7.15
CA ALA A 267 -2.11 14.69 -6.65
C ALA A 267 -2.52 14.98 -5.20
N MET A 268 -3.62 14.37 -4.75
CA MET A 268 -4.18 14.60 -3.41
C MET A 268 -4.95 13.39 -2.93
N SER A 269 -5.00 13.20 -1.62
CA SER A 269 -5.87 12.23 -0.97
C SER A 269 -6.38 12.79 0.36
N ILE A 270 -7.57 12.36 0.79
CA ILE A 270 -8.24 12.83 2.00
C ILE A 270 -8.88 11.65 2.74
N SER A 271 -8.66 11.59 4.05
CA SER A 271 -9.32 10.63 4.96
C SER A 271 -9.85 11.39 6.16
N GLY A 272 -11.18 11.44 6.29
CA GLY A 272 -11.86 12.22 7.31
C GLY A 272 -11.47 13.69 7.26
N ASN A 273 -10.79 14.16 8.30
CA ASN A 273 -10.39 15.56 8.49
C ASN A 273 -8.90 15.82 8.20
N MET A 274 -8.25 14.92 7.45
CA MET A 274 -6.84 15.00 7.10
C MET A 274 -6.67 14.88 5.58
N ALA A 275 -5.85 15.74 5.00
CA ALA A 275 -5.50 15.70 3.59
C ALA A 275 -3.98 15.72 3.40
N VAL A 276 -3.54 14.99 2.38
CA VAL A 276 -2.18 15.06 1.85
C VAL A 276 -2.24 15.63 0.44
N VAL A 277 -1.42 16.65 0.19
CA VAL A 277 -1.36 17.37 -1.08
C VAL A 277 0.07 17.35 -1.59
N THR A 278 0.27 16.95 -2.84
CA THR A 278 1.61 16.77 -3.40
C THR A 278 2.06 17.96 -4.24
N ALA A 279 3.38 18.18 -4.27
CA ALA A 279 4.09 19.07 -5.18
C ALA A 279 5.26 18.28 -5.80
N PRO A 280 4.99 17.42 -6.79
CA PRO A 280 5.95 16.42 -7.29
C PRO A 280 7.15 17.03 -8.02
N ARG A 281 7.19 18.36 -8.21
CA ARG A 281 8.28 19.08 -8.87
C ARG A 281 9.04 20.02 -7.94
N THR A 282 8.73 20.03 -6.64
CA THR A 282 9.49 20.80 -5.65
C THR A 282 10.98 20.45 -5.72
N THR A 283 11.80 21.51 -5.70
CA THR A 283 13.26 21.39 -5.57
C THR A 283 13.63 21.34 -4.10
N VAL A 284 14.41 20.35 -3.70
CA VAL A 284 14.87 20.18 -2.31
C VAL A 284 16.39 20.26 -2.29
N GLY A 285 16.93 21.33 -1.70
CA GLY A 285 18.37 21.61 -1.77
C GLY A 285 18.86 21.70 -3.22
N ALA A 286 19.81 20.84 -3.60
CA ALA A 286 20.33 20.76 -4.97
C ALA A 286 19.50 19.85 -5.91
N ASN A 287 18.53 19.10 -5.37
CA ASN A 287 17.78 18.10 -6.11
C ASN A 287 16.55 18.74 -6.78
N THR A 288 16.72 19.15 -8.03
CA THR A 288 15.61 19.67 -8.84
C THR A 288 14.54 18.60 -9.05
N ARG A 289 13.25 18.95 -8.89
CA ARG A 289 12.13 18.02 -9.05
C ARG A 289 12.23 16.74 -8.20
N GLN A 290 12.82 16.83 -7.02
CA GLN A 290 12.78 15.74 -6.05
C GLN A 290 11.34 15.43 -5.66
N GLY A 291 10.53 16.47 -5.49
CA GLY A 291 9.14 16.37 -5.06
C GLY A 291 8.98 16.48 -3.54
N ALA A 292 7.79 16.88 -3.11
CA ALA A 292 7.41 17.03 -1.71
C ALA A 292 5.92 16.76 -1.52
N VAL A 293 5.53 16.33 -0.32
CA VAL A 293 4.12 16.16 0.06
C VAL A 293 3.84 16.92 1.34
N TYR A 294 2.65 17.51 1.44
CA TYR A 294 2.27 18.39 2.53
C TYR A 294 1.01 17.85 3.21
N LEU A 295 1.07 17.78 4.53
CA LEU A 295 0.01 17.27 5.37
C LEU A 295 -0.78 18.43 5.99
N TYR A 296 -2.11 18.33 5.91
CA TYR A 296 -3.05 19.25 6.50
C TYR A 296 -4.07 18.48 7.34
N ARG A 297 -4.34 18.98 8.54
CA ARG A 297 -5.37 18.49 9.46
C ARG A 297 -6.39 19.60 9.72
N ASP A 298 -7.48 19.24 10.38
CA ASP A 298 -8.53 20.16 10.81
C ASP A 298 -9.19 20.91 9.64
N LEU A 299 -9.38 20.21 8.51
CA LEU A 299 -9.98 20.75 7.29
C LEU A 299 -11.41 21.29 7.50
N ASP A 300 -12.14 20.77 8.49
CA ASP A 300 -13.50 21.16 8.86
C ASP A 300 -13.58 22.38 9.82
N THR A 301 -12.45 22.98 10.18
CA THR A 301 -12.37 24.08 11.14
C THR A 301 -13.35 25.22 10.85
N ALA A 302 -14.13 25.60 11.87
CA ALA A 302 -15.12 26.68 11.81
C ALA A 302 -14.49 28.05 11.52
N THR A 303 -13.20 28.22 11.81
CA THR A 303 -12.45 29.46 11.57
C THR A 303 -12.09 29.68 10.09
N GLY A 304 -12.19 28.64 9.27
CA GLY A 304 -11.79 28.67 7.85
C GLY A 304 -10.28 28.68 7.60
N THR A 305 -9.44 28.70 8.65
CA THR A 305 -7.97 28.68 8.51
C THR A 305 -7.45 27.26 8.62
N VAL A 306 -6.93 26.71 7.53
CA VAL A 306 -6.28 25.39 7.49
C VAL A 306 -4.77 25.58 7.39
N THR A 307 -4.02 24.97 8.32
CA THR A 307 -2.56 25.13 8.40
C THR A 307 -1.84 23.86 7.95
N GLN A 308 -0.71 24.02 7.26
CA GLN A 308 0.21 22.92 6.99
C GLN A 308 0.79 22.40 8.30
N ASN A 309 0.61 21.12 8.59
CA ASN A 309 1.12 20.49 9.80
C ASN A 309 2.52 19.91 9.60
N ALA A 310 2.73 19.22 8.49
CA ALA A 310 4.01 18.57 8.18
C ALA A 310 4.34 18.63 6.69
N LYS A 311 5.63 18.52 6.39
CA LYS A 311 6.18 18.25 5.07
C LYS A 311 6.79 16.86 5.08
N LEU A 312 6.30 15.99 4.20
CA LEU A 312 6.77 14.63 4.04
C LEU A 312 7.79 14.60 2.89
N SER A 313 8.87 13.86 3.09
CA SER A 313 9.96 13.69 2.12
C SER A 313 10.48 12.25 2.13
N SER A 314 10.97 11.75 1.00
CA SER A 314 11.76 10.52 0.97
C SER A 314 13.18 10.75 1.50
N SER A 315 13.67 9.84 2.35
CA SER A 315 15.03 9.88 2.93
C SER A 315 16.14 9.79 1.89
N ASP A 316 15.86 9.13 0.76
CA ASP A 316 16.76 8.90 -0.35
C ASP A 316 16.39 9.73 -1.60
N GLY A 317 15.66 10.84 -1.40
CA GLY A 317 15.18 11.65 -2.51
C GLY A 317 16.31 12.19 -3.39
N VAL A 318 16.10 12.08 -4.71
CA VAL A 318 17.06 12.46 -5.74
C VAL A 318 16.45 13.45 -6.73
N ALA A 319 17.29 14.13 -7.51
CA ALA A 319 16.84 14.96 -8.61
C ALA A 319 15.97 14.16 -9.59
N SER A 320 14.83 14.74 -9.99
CA SER A 320 13.81 14.09 -10.83
C SER A 320 13.25 12.78 -10.27
N GLY A 321 13.30 12.57 -8.94
CA GLY A 321 12.65 11.44 -8.29
C GLY A 321 11.11 11.52 -8.37
N ASN A 322 10.56 12.73 -8.46
CA ASN A 322 9.12 12.96 -8.54
C ASN A 322 8.33 12.33 -7.37
N PHE A 323 8.86 12.44 -6.16
CA PHE A 323 8.17 12.06 -4.94
C PHE A 323 6.84 12.81 -4.80
N GLY A 324 5.73 12.08 -4.69
CA GLY A 324 4.39 12.65 -4.68
C GLY A 324 3.68 12.64 -6.03
N ASP A 325 4.14 11.86 -7.01
CA ASP A 325 3.41 11.67 -8.28
C ASP A 325 2.08 10.93 -8.07
N SER A 326 2.00 10.09 -7.04
CA SER A 326 0.77 9.45 -6.58
C SER A 326 0.71 9.47 -5.05
N VAL A 327 -0.50 9.51 -4.48
CA VAL A 327 -0.69 9.52 -3.03
C VAL A 327 -2.03 8.89 -2.65
N ALA A 328 -2.04 8.13 -1.55
CA ALA A 328 -3.25 7.63 -0.89
C ALA A 328 -3.10 7.79 0.62
N ILE A 329 -4.19 8.12 1.31
CA ILE A 329 -4.26 8.16 2.77
C ILE A 329 -5.49 7.41 3.27
N ASP A 330 -5.31 6.59 4.30
CA ASP A 330 -6.41 6.06 5.09
C ASP A 330 -6.10 6.14 6.59
N GLY A 331 -7.04 6.72 7.34
CA GLY A 331 -6.84 7.12 8.73
C GLY A 331 -5.58 7.98 8.88
N THR A 332 -4.57 7.44 9.57
CA THR A 332 -3.31 8.11 9.90
C THR A 332 -2.11 7.57 9.13
N VAL A 333 -2.36 6.78 8.08
CA VAL A 333 -1.34 6.12 7.26
C VAL A 333 -1.46 6.59 5.82
N ALA A 334 -0.34 6.95 5.20
CA ALA A 334 -0.29 7.34 3.80
C ALA A 334 0.76 6.55 3.01
N LEU A 335 0.48 6.31 1.74
CA LEU A 335 1.44 5.84 0.73
C LEU A 335 1.69 6.94 -0.27
N VAL A 336 2.97 7.15 -0.61
CA VAL A 336 3.42 8.16 -1.57
C VAL A 336 4.29 7.50 -2.63
N GLY A 337 3.92 7.63 -3.90
CA GLY A 337 4.69 7.10 -5.02
C GLY A 337 5.80 8.04 -5.49
N SER A 338 6.90 7.44 -5.95
CA SER A 338 8.02 8.11 -6.62
C SER A 338 8.50 7.23 -7.77
N LEU A 339 7.82 7.34 -8.91
CA LEU A 339 7.95 6.42 -10.05
C LEU A 339 9.33 6.44 -10.72
N SER A 340 10.13 7.50 -10.50
CA SER A 340 11.46 7.66 -11.08
C SER A 340 12.59 7.19 -10.16
N THR A 341 12.27 6.66 -8.97
CA THR A 341 13.28 6.20 -8.01
C THR A 341 14.13 5.09 -8.61
N LYS A 342 15.45 5.24 -8.47
CA LYS A 342 16.42 4.23 -8.85
C LYS A 342 16.58 3.22 -7.72
N ILE A 343 16.52 1.93 -8.06
CA ILE A 343 16.75 0.82 -7.12
C ILE A 343 17.92 -0.01 -7.64
N GLY A 344 19.00 -0.12 -6.87
CA GLY A 344 20.22 -0.79 -7.31
C GLY A 344 20.74 -0.24 -8.64
N ALA A 345 20.81 -1.10 -9.67
CA ALA A 345 21.21 -0.70 -11.03
C ALA A 345 20.05 -0.17 -11.90
N ASN A 346 18.79 -0.36 -11.48
CA ASN A 346 17.61 -0.08 -12.29
C ASN A 346 17.15 1.37 -12.15
N SER A 347 17.33 2.17 -13.20
CA SER A 347 16.76 3.52 -13.29
C SER A 347 15.25 3.47 -13.42
N ALA A 348 14.53 4.38 -12.74
CA ALA A 348 13.07 4.50 -12.84
C ALA A 348 12.30 3.18 -12.62
N GLN A 349 12.86 2.26 -11.83
CA GLN A 349 12.13 1.11 -11.31
C GLN A 349 10.93 1.60 -10.48
N GLY A 350 11.13 2.68 -9.72
CA GLY A 350 10.12 3.29 -8.88
C GLY A 350 10.08 2.71 -7.46
N ALA A 351 9.53 3.49 -6.54
CA ALA A 351 9.34 3.11 -5.14
C ALA A 351 8.09 3.78 -4.58
N VAL A 352 7.57 3.21 -3.49
CA VAL A 352 6.50 3.78 -2.68
C VAL A 352 6.98 3.95 -1.25
N TYR A 353 6.55 5.02 -0.61
CA TYR A 353 6.98 5.42 0.73
C TYR A 353 5.76 5.47 1.65
N LEU A 354 5.78 4.69 2.72
CA LEU A 354 4.74 4.59 3.73
C LEU A 354 5.06 5.54 4.88
N PHE A 355 4.09 6.37 5.26
CA PHE A 355 4.13 7.23 6.43
C PHE A 355 3.03 6.82 7.40
N ARG A 356 3.34 6.78 8.69
CA ARG A 356 2.41 6.42 9.78
C ARG A 356 2.33 7.55 10.80
N ASN A 357 1.33 7.49 11.67
CA ASN A 357 1.11 8.43 12.78
C ASN A 357 0.98 9.90 12.31
N LEU A 358 0.31 10.10 11.17
CA LEU A 358 0.14 11.43 10.58
C LEU A 358 -0.79 12.35 11.40
N ASP A 359 -1.54 11.83 12.35
CA ASP A 359 -2.32 12.61 13.31
C ASP A 359 -1.45 13.48 14.22
N THR A 360 -0.24 13.00 14.54
CA THR A 360 0.72 13.70 15.43
C THR A 360 1.93 14.27 14.69
N ALA A 361 2.13 13.91 13.42
CA ALA A 361 3.23 14.40 12.59
C ALA A 361 3.29 15.94 12.53
N SER A 362 4.50 16.50 12.67
CA SER A 362 4.75 17.93 12.52
C SER A 362 6.16 18.21 11.98
N GLY A 363 6.35 19.37 11.33
CA GLY A 363 7.65 19.75 10.78
C GLY A 363 8.04 18.92 9.56
N SER A 364 9.31 18.50 9.46
CA SER A 364 9.80 17.64 8.38
C SER A 364 9.80 16.18 8.82
N VAL A 365 9.19 15.31 8.02
CA VAL A 365 9.02 13.88 8.34
C VAL A 365 9.52 13.02 7.18
N THR A 366 10.34 12.02 7.49
CA THR A 366 10.75 10.96 6.55
C THR A 366 9.84 9.74 6.68
N GLU A 367 9.84 8.90 5.66
CA GLU A 367 9.03 7.68 5.61
C GLU A 367 9.35 6.72 6.76
N ASN A 368 8.38 5.88 7.11
CA ASN A 368 8.58 4.74 7.98
C ASN A 368 9.06 3.51 7.21
N VAL A 369 8.52 3.28 6.01
CA VAL A 369 8.86 2.14 5.16
C VAL A 369 9.00 2.59 3.71
N LYS A 370 10.06 2.15 3.04
CA LYS A 370 10.19 2.22 1.58
C LYS A 370 9.89 0.84 1.00
N ILE A 371 9.02 0.79 -0.02
CA ILE A 371 8.54 -0.43 -0.69
C ILE A 371 8.92 -0.35 -2.17
N PHE A 372 9.38 -1.46 -2.75
CA PHE A 372 9.68 -1.56 -4.18
C PHE A 372 9.43 -2.99 -4.69
N ALA A 373 9.11 -3.14 -5.98
CA ALA A 373 8.92 -4.46 -6.58
C ALA A 373 10.22 -5.27 -6.58
N SER A 374 10.16 -6.52 -6.12
CA SER A 374 11.31 -7.44 -6.10
C SER A 374 11.70 -7.90 -7.49
N SER A 375 10.71 -8.09 -8.36
CA SER A 375 10.87 -8.37 -9.80
C SER A 375 11.29 -7.13 -10.62
N GLY A 376 11.63 -6.03 -9.95
CA GLY A 376 11.68 -4.74 -10.61
C GLY A 376 12.80 -4.59 -11.63
N THR A 377 12.43 -3.96 -12.76
CA THR A 377 13.32 -3.68 -13.88
C THR A 377 13.41 -2.18 -14.11
N ALA A 378 14.38 -1.73 -14.91
CA ALA A 378 14.43 -0.34 -15.34
C ALA A 378 13.11 0.07 -16.03
N ASP A 379 12.67 1.31 -15.77
CA ASP A 379 11.43 1.89 -16.33
C ASP A 379 10.13 1.15 -15.96
N MET A 380 10.13 0.36 -14.88
CA MET A 380 8.92 -0.28 -14.37
C MET A 380 7.89 0.72 -13.83
N ASN A 381 8.35 1.88 -13.34
CA ASN A 381 7.50 2.94 -12.78
C ASN A 381 6.58 2.45 -11.65
N PHE A 382 7.08 1.56 -10.79
CA PHE A 382 6.40 1.14 -9.56
C PHE A 382 6.04 2.36 -8.69
N GLY A 383 4.80 2.42 -8.22
CA GLY A 383 4.26 3.61 -7.53
C GLY A 383 3.64 4.65 -8.47
N SER A 384 3.36 4.30 -9.73
CA SER A 384 2.66 5.19 -10.67
C SER A 384 1.23 5.53 -10.23
N SER A 385 0.60 4.62 -9.48
CA SER A 385 -0.64 4.84 -8.76
C SER A 385 -0.60 4.08 -7.45
N VAL A 386 -1.30 4.57 -6.43
CA VAL A 386 -1.40 3.92 -5.12
C VAL A 386 -2.82 4.05 -4.58
N ALA A 387 -3.29 3.05 -3.85
CA ALA A 387 -4.56 3.06 -3.15
C ALA A 387 -4.43 2.29 -1.82
N MET A 388 -5.28 2.62 -0.84
CA MET A 388 -5.30 2.00 0.47
C MET A 388 -6.73 1.85 1.00
N SER A 389 -6.95 0.79 1.78
CA SER A 389 -8.15 0.63 2.61
C SER A 389 -7.78 -0.21 3.82
N GLY A 390 -7.87 0.39 5.00
CA GLY A 390 -7.43 -0.18 6.27
C GLY A 390 -5.95 -0.55 6.23
N ASP A 391 -5.68 -1.82 6.53
CA ASP A 391 -4.32 -2.39 6.53
C ASP A 391 -3.83 -2.77 5.13
N GLN A 392 -4.71 -2.84 4.13
CA GLN A 392 -4.38 -3.30 2.79
C GLN A 392 -4.03 -2.14 1.85
N PHE A 393 -3.17 -2.40 0.88
CA PHE A 393 -2.81 -1.45 -0.17
C PHE A 393 -2.73 -2.09 -1.54
N ALA A 394 -2.75 -1.21 -2.54
CA ALA A 394 -2.53 -1.51 -3.94
C ALA A 394 -1.58 -0.49 -4.58
N ILE A 395 -0.66 -0.97 -5.41
CA ILE A 395 0.38 -0.17 -6.06
C ILE A 395 0.43 -0.53 -7.54
N GLY A 396 0.25 0.44 -8.41
CA GLY A 396 0.42 0.27 -9.85
C GLY A 396 1.87 0.46 -10.29
N ALA A 397 2.27 -0.29 -11.32
CA ALA A 397 3.55 -0.21 -12.01
C ALA A 397 3.28 -0.15 -13.53
N ARG A 398 2.97 1.05 -14.02
CA ARG A 398 2.49 1.24 -15.40
C ARG A 398 3.47 0.82 -16.50
N GLY A 399 4.76 0.72 -16.19
CA GLY A 399 5.81 0.52 -17.20
C GLY A 399 5.91 1.67 -18.20
N VAL A 400 6.43 1.36 -19.38
CA VAL A 400 6.49 2.25 -20.55
C VAL A 400 5.77 1.60 -21.73
N ASP A 401 5.50 2.36 -22.79
CA ASP A 401 4.66 1.93 -23.94
C ASP A 401 5.13 0.66 -24.67
N SER A 402 6.30 0.11 -24.35
CA SER A 402 6.81 -1.18 -24.88
C SER A 402 6.62 -2.37 -23.93
N LYS A 403 6.12 -2.16 -22.71
CA LYS A 403 5.95 -3.18 -21.66
C LYS A 403 4.46 -3.34 -21.32
N THR A 404 4.10 -4.52 -20.80
CA THR A 404 2.82 -4.72 -20.10
C THR A 404 3.02 -4.24 -18.66
N GLY A 405 2.21 -3.28 -18.20
CA GLY A 405 2.23 -2.82 -16.82
C GLY A 405 1.79 -3.91 -15.83
N ALA A 406 2.02 -3.68 -14.54
CA ALA A 406 1.69 -4.60 -13.45
C ALA A 406 1.01 -3.85 -12.28
N ALA A 407 0.44 -4.60 -11.34
CA ALA A 407 0.00 -4.07 -10.06
C ALA A 407 0.39 -5.00 -8.91
N PHE A 408 0.52 -4.43 -7.72
CA PHE A 408 1.00 -5.10 -6.52
C PHE A 408 0.07 -4.82 -5.36
N THR A 409 -0.17 -5.82 -4.53
CA THR A 409 -1.01 -5.72 -3.34
C THR A 409 -0.23 -6.19 -2.11
N GLY A 410 -0.67 -5.76 -0.93
CA GLY A 410 -0.05 -6.18 0.31
C GLY A 410 -0.72 -5.54 1.52
N SER A 411 -0.11 -5.76 2.69
CA SER A 411 -0.58 -5.21 3.96
C SER A 411 0.49 -4.41 4.67
N VAL A 412 0.10 -3.31 5.33
CA VAL A 412 1.01 -2.44 6.07
C VAL A 412 1.60 -3.15 7.29
N SER A 413 0.78 -3.93 8.01
CA SER A 413 1.20 -4.61 9.22
C SER A 413 2.27 -5.67 8.99
N SER A 414 2.34 -6.29 7.80
CA SER A 414 3.35 -7.30 7.50
C SER A 414 4.76 -6.74 7.48
N MET A 415 4.92 -5.45 7.14
CA MET A 415 6.22 -4.75 7.06
C MET A 415 6.50 -3.83 8.26
N THR A 416 5.60 -3.77 9.24
CA THR A 416 5.71 -2.86 10.39
C THR A 416 5.44 -3.57 11.71
N THR A 417 4.22 -3.51 12.23
CA THR A 417 3.84 -4.17 13.47
C THR A 417 2.65 -5.09 13.19
N MET A 418 2.90 -6.40 13.23
CA MET A 418 1.91 -7.45 13.11
C MET A 418 1.44 -7.87 14.51
N ASP A 419 0.29 -7.36 14.96
CA ASP A 419 -0.18 -7.55 16.34
C ASP A 419 -1.69 -7.85 16.45
N PHE A 420 -2.24 -8.59 15.50
CA PHE A 420 -3.66 -8.95 15.47
C PHE A 420 -3.98 -10.19 16.31
N GLY A 421 -2.99 -11.07 16.52
CA GLY A 421 -3.13 -12.36 17.19
C GLY A 421 -3.68 -13.45 16.27
N ASN A 422 -3.09 -14.65 16.31
CA ASN A 422 -3.49 -15.80 15.48
C ASN A 422 -3.72 -15.46 14.00
N THR A 423 -2.91 -14.54 13.46
CA THR A 423 -3.08 -14.02 12.10
C THR A 423 -1.81 -14.28 11.30
N GLN A 424 -1.99 -14.63 10.04
CA GLN A 424 -0.90 -14.85 9.10
C GLN A 424 -0.88 -13.77 8.02
N ARG A 425 0.32 -13.37 7.58
CA ARG A 425 0.51 -12.58 6.35
C ARG A 425 1.71 -13.04 5.55
N THR A 426 1.62 -12.90 4.25
CA THR A 426 2.71 -13.15 3.30
C THR A 426 3.18 -11.84 2.69
N ILE A 427 4.49 -11.70 2.54
CA ILE A 427 5.15 -10.66 1.76
C ILE A 427 5.73 -11.35 0.54
N GLU A 428 5.18 -11.03 -0.62
CA GLU A 428 5.57 -11.62 -1.90
C GLU A 428 5.57 -10.56 -2.99
N GLY A 429 6.50 -10.66 -3.94
CA GLY A 429 6.61 -9.76 -5.09
C GLY A 429 7.09 -8.34 -4.77
N ILE A 430 7.16 -7.99 -3.48
CA ILE A 430 7.64 -6.71 -2.97
C ILE A 430 8.74 -6.91 -1.94
N SER A 431 9.67 -5.96 -1.94
CA SER A 431 10.74 -5.82 -0.98
C SER A 431 10.60 -4.49 -0.25
N PHE A 432 11.15 -4.41 0.96
CA PHE A 432 11.02 -3.20 1.77
C PHE A 432 12.24 -2.90 2.64
N ILE A 433 12.37 -1.62 2.98
CA ILE A 433 13.31 -1.08 3.95
C ILE A 433 12.48 -0.35 5.00
N THR A 434 12.56 -0.76 6.26
CA THR A 434 11.87 -0.12 7.38
C THR A 434 12.84 0.65 8.26
N GLN A 435 12.50 1.91 8.53
CA GLN A 435 13.13 2.78 9.55
C GLN A 435 12.42 2.63 10.91
N ASP A 436 11.46 1.71 11.00
CA ASP A 436 10.80 1.29 12.22
C ASP A 436 11.24 -0.09 12.69
N ASP A 437 11.00 -0.36 13.98
CA ASP A 437 11.06 -1.71 14.50
C ASP A 437 10.08 -2.60 13.73
N TRP A 438 10.59 -3.67 13.11
CA TRP A 438 9.73 -4.69 12.53
C TRP A 438 9.30 -5.64 13.64
N THR A 439 8.02 -5.69 13.97
CA THR A 439 7.52 -6.43 15.14
C THR A 439 6.45 -7.44 14.73
N ILE A 440 6.64 -8.70 15.10
CA ILE A 440 5.68 -9.78 14.94
C ILE A 440 5.27 -10.24 16.35
N GLY A 441 4.05 -9.91 16.76
CA GLY A 441 3.57 -10.07 18.13
C GLY A 441 4.14 -9.00 19.06
N GLY A 442 3.54 -7.81 19.02
CA GLY A 442 3.81 -6.73 19.96
C GLY A 442 3.27 -7.07 21.35
N THR A 443 1.97 -7.34 21.41
CA THR A 443 1.21 -7.70 22.62
C THR A 443 0.39 -8.98 22.46
N THR A 444 0.34 -9.53 21.25
CA THR A 444 -0.47 -10.69 20.89
C THR A 444 0.39 -11.90 20.54
N SER A 445 -0.26 -13.07 20.55
CA SER A 445 0.36 -14.37 20.27
C SER A 445 -0.11 -14.95 18.94
N GLY A 446 0.67 -15.86 18.36
CA GLY A 446 0.24 -16.64 17.18
C GLY A 446 0.28 -15.88 15.86
N ASN A 447 0.99 -14.75 15.78
CA ASN A 447 1.16 -14.03 14.52
C ASN A 447 2.26 -14.69 13.68
N ILE A 448 2.03 -14.83 12.38
CA ILE A 448 3.02 -15.36 11.43
C ILE A 448 3.18 -14.37 10.29
N VAL A 449 4.42 -14.00 9.98
CA VAL A 449 4.76 -13.33 8.73
C VAL A 449 5.65 -14.25 7.91
N ALA A 450 5.32 -14.44 6.64
CA ALA A 450 6.16 -15.14 5.67
C ALA A 450 6.78 -14.13 4.70
N LEU A 451 8.09 -14.22 4.48
CA LEU A 451 8.81 -13.46 3.45
C LEU A 451 9.24 -14.42 2.34
N SER A 452 8.62 -14.29 1.17
CA SER A 452 8.78 -15.20 0.04
C SER A 452 10.18 -15.15 -0.57
N ALA A 453 10.52 -16.19 -1.33
CA ALA A 453 11.82 -16.28 -1.99
C ALA A 453 11.97 -15.21 -3.07
N GLY A 454 13.13 -14.57 -3.14
CA GLY A 454 13.39 -13.45 -4.06
C GLY A 454 13.00 -12.08 -3.49
N ASP A 455 12.26 -12.02 -2.39
CA ASP A 455 11.94 -10.79 -1.68
C ASP A 455 12.96 -10.47 -0.59
N ALA A 456 13.07 -9.19 -0.24
CA ALA A 456 14.03 -8.71 0.74
C ALA A 456 13.38 -7.76 1.76
N ALA A 457 13.79 -7.92 3.01
CA ALA A 457 13.47 -7.03 4.12
C ALA A 457 14.76 -6.45 4.71
N GLN A 458 14.78 -5.14 4.91
CA GLN A 458 15.87 -4.47 5.62
C GLN A 458 15.32 -3.66 6.79
N VAL A 459 15.88 -3.88 7.98
CA VAL A 459 15.60 -3.09 9.18
C VAL A 459 16.82 -2.20 9.44
N VAL A 460 16.64 -0.89 9.39
CA VAL A 460 17.74 0.09 9.39
C VAL A 460 17.63 1.08 10.56
N ASP A 461 18.55 2.06 10.62
CA ASP A 461 18.56 3.15 11.58
C ASP A 461 18.55 2.73 13.06
N GLY A 462 19.29 1.66 13.37
CA GLY A 462 19.40 1.12 14.73
C GLY A 462 18.14 0.44 15.24
N ARG A 463 17.19 0.13 14.35
CA ARG A 463 15.97 -0.62 14.68
C ARG A 463 16.22 -2.11 14.61
N SER A 464 15.30 -2.87 15.19
CA SER A 464 15.43 -4.33 15.30
C SER A 464 14.18 -5.05 14.80
N LEU A 465 14.37 -6.30 14.40
CA LEU A 465 13.27 -7.24 14.24
C LEU A 465 12.94 -7.87 15.59
N TYR A 466 11.67 -7.82 15.99
CA TYR A 466 11.15 -8.44 17.19
C TYR A 466 10.15 -9.54 16.85
N ILE A 467 10.32 -10.73 17.43
CA ILE A 467 9.37 -11.84 17.36
C ILE A 467 8.93 -12.15 18.80
N GLY A 468 7.75 -11.67 19.18
CA GLY A 468 7.27 -11.68 20.57
C GLY A 468 7.95 -10.61 21.43
N LYS A 469 7.58 -9.34 21.22
CA LYS A 469 8.22 -8.16 21.87
C LYS A 469 7.75 -7.92 23.30
N GLY A 470 6.43 -7.87 23.52
CA GLY A 470 5.82 -7.59 24.83
C GLY A 470 5.65 -8.84 25.68
N ALA A 471 5.34 -8.65 26.96
CA ALA A 471 5.09 -9.75 27.89
C ALA A 471 3.87 -10.57 27.45
N GLY A 472 4.02 -11.88 27.35
CA GLY A 472 2.94 -12.79 26.94
C GLY A 472 2.74 -12.89 25.43
N SER A 473 3.57 -12.21 24.62
CA SER A 473 3.58 -12.32 23.16
C SER A 473 4.29 -13.61 22.75
N ASN A 474 3.55 -14.71 22.78
CA ASN A 474 4.03 -16.07 22.58
C ASN A 474 3.74 -16.58 21.17
N THR A 475 4.43 -17.64 20.77
CA THR A 475 4.10 -18.39 19.55
C THR A 475 3.99 -17.56 18.27
N ASN A 476 4.73 -16.45 18.18
CA ASN A 476 4.84 -15.64 16.97
C ASN A 476 5.99 -16.13 16.10
N ALA A 477 5.91 -15.96 14.78
CA ALA A 477 6.95 -16.43 13.89
C ALA A 477 7.22 -15.53 12.68
N LEU A 478 8.49 -15.47 12.29
CA LEU A 478 8.90 -15.07 10.94
C LEU A 478 9.31 -16.33 10.18
N ALA A 479 8.64 -16.62 9.06
CA ALA A 479 9.06 -17.61 8.09
C ALA A 479 9.83 -16.93 6.95
N LEU A 480 11.15 -17.11 6.93
CA LEU A 480 12.03 -16.52 5.93
C LEU A 480 12.28 -17.53 4.82
N SER A 481 12.04 -17.11 3.58
CA SER A 481 12.53 -17.75 2.35
C SER A 481 13.32 -16.78 1.47
N GLY A 482 13.14 -15.48 1.68
CA GLY A 482 13.90 -14.41 1.03
C GLY A 482 15.14 -13.98 1.81
N SER A 483 15.47 -12.69 1.71
CA SER A 483 16.63 -12.09 2.37
C SER A 483 16.23 -11.15 3.50
N LEU A 484 16.87 -11.28 4.66
CA LEU A 484 16.72 -10.35 5.78
C LEU A 484 18.07 -9.72 6.11
N THR A 485 18.12 -8.39 6.15
CA THR A 485 19.22 -7.62 6.74
C THR A 485 18.72 -6.82 7.93
N ALA A 486 19.36 -6.96 9.09
CA ALA A 486 19.01 -6.21 10.29
C ALA A 486 20.21 -6.13 11.25
N GLU A 487 20.30 -5.09 12.08
CA GLU A 487 21.31 -5.06 13.15
C GLU A 487 21.03 -6.14 14.19
N GLU A 488 19.77 -6.23 14.65
CA GLU A 488 19.36 -7.19 15.67
C GLU A 488 18.05 -7.92 15.30
N VAL A 489 18.02 -9.22 15.60
CA VAL A 489 16.80 -10.03 15.67
C VAL A 489 16.60 -10.51 17.10
N ALA A 490 15.53 -10.08 17.75
CA ALA A 490 15.17 -10.46 19.11
C ALA A 490 13.96 -11.41 19.12
N ILE A 491 14.15 -12.61 19.66
CA ILE A 491 13.14 -13.67 19.73
C ILE A 491 12.79 -13.91 21.20
N GLY A 492 11.58 -13.48 21.57
CA GLY A 492 11.10 -13.47 22.97
C GLY A 492 11.78 -12.40 23.82
N SER A 493 11.46 -11.12 23.62
CA SER A 493 12.21 -10.02 24.26
C SER A 493 11.98 -9.84 25.76
N VAL A 494 10.97 -10.50 26.32
CA VAL A 494 10.63 -10.46 27.74
C VAL A 494 10.73 -11.86 28.33
N ALA A 495 11.28 -11.96 29.54
CA ALA A 495 11.36 -13.22 30.28
C ALA A 495 9.96 -13.87 30.41
N GLY A 496 9.88 -15.16 30.11
CA GLY A 496 8.63 -15.92 30.08
C GLY A 496 7.91 -15.93 28.72
N ASN A 497 8.35 -15.16 27.73
CA ASN A 497 7.88 -15.33 26.36
C ASN A 497 8.41 -16.67 25.81
N VAL A 498 7.53 -17.49 25.24
CA VAL A 498 7.85 -18.85 24.77
C VAL A 498 7.21 -19.16 23.42
N GLY A 499 7.82 -20.11 22.71
CA GLY A 499 7.33 -20.63 21.44
C GLY A 499 7.47 -19.68 20.26
N ASN A 500 8.08 -18.50 20.43
CA ASN A 500 8.39 -17.62 19.31
C ASN A 500 9.50 -18.23 18.44
N ALA A 501 9.43 -18.02 17.13
CA ALA A 501 10.35 -18.67 16.21
C ALA A 501 10.82 -17.78 15.05
N LEU A 502 12.11 -17.85 14.74
CA LEU A 502 12.63 -17.50 13.43
C LEU A 502 12.81 -18.79 12.63
N VAL A 503 12.12 -18.91 11.50
CA VAL A 503 12.19 -20.07 10.61
C VAL A 503 12.97 -19.68 9.36
N LEU A 504 14.04 -20.41 9.06
CA LEU A 504 14.96 -20.18 7.95
C LEU A 504 14.83 -21.35 6.96
N ASN A 505 14.09 -21.11 5.88
CA ASN A 505 13.88 -22.09 4.82
C ASN A 505 15.08 -22.16 3.87
N SER A 506 15.13 -23.18 3.02
CA SER A 506 16.16 -23.34 2.00
C SER A 506 16.24 -22.13 1.09
N GLY A 507 17.47 -21.63 0.90
CA GLY A 507 17.77 -20.43 0.12
C GLY A 507 17.64 -19.11 0.89
N SER A 508 17.23 -19.13 2.17
CA SER A 508 17.17 -17.91 2.99
C SER A 508 18.55 -17.28 3.13
N LEU A 509 18.59 -15.95 3.06
CA LEU A 509 19.79 -15.16 3.33
C LEU A 509 19.56 -14.30 4.57
N LEU A 510 20.26 -14.62 5.65
CA LEU A 510 20.20 -13.87 6.90
C LEU A 510 21.52 -13.13 7.12
N THR A 511 21.47 -11.79 7.06
CA THR A 511 22.61 -10.91 7.33
C THR A 511 22.29 -10.08 8.57
N VAL A 512 22.76 -10.52 9.73
CA VAL A 512 22.48 -9.86 11.00
C VAL A 512 23.71 -9.79 11.90
N ASP A 513 23.82 -8.73 12.68
CA ASP A 513 24.95 -8.59 13.61
C ASP A 513 24.72 -9.40 14.88
N THR A 514 23.49 -9.35 15.42
CA THR A 514 23.12 -10.04 16.65
C THR A 514 21.77 -10.74 16.55
N ILE A 515 21.70 -11.96 17.09
CA ILE A 515 20.45 -12.65 17.39
C ILE A 515 20.33 -12.81 18.89
N ARG A 516 19.25 -12.30 19.49
CA ARG A 516 18.89 -12.53 20.89
C ARG A 516 17.82 -13.60 20.98
N LEU A 517 18.10 -14.69 21.69
CA LEU A 517 17.20 -15.82 21.86
C LEU A 517 16.88 -16.06 23.33
N ALA A 518 15.67 -15.74 23.77
CA ALA A 518 15.24 -16.02 25.12
C ALA A 518 14.83 -17.49 25.31
N GLY A 519 14.97 -17.99 26.55
CA GLY A 519 14.63 -19.36 26.92
C GLY A 519 13.21 -19.77 26.50
N GLY A 520 13.06 -20.96 25.92
CA GLY A 520 11.78 -21.48 25.42
C GLY A 520 11.36 -20.96 24.04
N ASN A 521 12.21 -20.19 23.36
CA ASN A 521 12.03 -19.77 21.96
C ASN A 521 13.03 -20.49 21.06
N SER A 522 12.81 -20.44 19.74
CA SER A 522 13.58 -21.26 18.80
C SER A 522 14.02 -20.55 17.52
N ILE A 523 15.10 -21.05 16.94
CA ILE A 523 15.47 -20.84 15.54
C ILE A 523 15.28 -22.20 14.85
N VAL A 524 14.55 -22.22 13.74
CA VAL A 524 14.24 -23.43 12.97
C VAL A 524 14.91 -23.31 11.62
N ILE A 525 15.66 -24.32 11.20
CA ILE A 525 16.45 -24.27 9.96
C ILE A 525 16.16 -25.52 9.14
N GLU A 526 15.95 -25.35 7.83
CA GLU A 526 15.88 -26.48 6.90
C GLU A 526 17.26 -27.15 6.76
N GLY A 527 17.31 -28.47 6.99
CA GLY A 527 18.52 -29.28 7.03
C GLY A 527 18.83 -29.86 8.43
N ASP A 528 19.87 -30.70 8.48
CA ASP A 528 20.37 -31.29 9.73
C ASP A 528 21.47 -30.42 10.35
N TYR A 529 21.14 -29.78 11.46
CA TYR A 529 22.01 -28.99 12.31
C TYR A 529 21.96 -29.48 13.76
N THR A 530 21.73 -30.78 13.95
CA THR A 530 21.73 -31.40 15.28
C THR A 530 23.09 -31.26 15.98
N ASP A 531 24.16 -31.15 15.20
CA ASP A 531 25.44 -30.64 15.65
C ASP A 531 25.41 -29.10 15.80
N LEU A 532 25.43 -28.64 17.05
CA LEU A 532 25.36 -27.21 17.38
C LEU A 532 26.58 -26.41 16.90
N ALA A 533 27.74 -27.05 16.68
CA ALA A 533 28.88 -26.35 16.08
C ALA A 533 28.62 -26.01 14.60
N SER A 534 28.02 -26.95 13.86
CA SER A 534 27.56 -26.71 12.49
C SER A 534 26.47 -25.63 12.41
N PHE A 535 25.57 -25.58 13.40
CA PHE A 535 24.59 -24.49 13.52
C PHE A 535 25.25 -23.12 13.74
N LEU A 536 26.23 -23.00 14.66
CA LEU A 536 26.95 -21.75 14.85
C LEU A 536 27.71 -21.35 13.58
N GLY A 537 28.27 -22.33 12.85
CA GLY A 537 28.88 -22.10 11.54
C GLY A 537 27.88 -21.55 10.50
N TYR A 538 26.62 -22.02 10.53
CA TYR A 538 25.55 -21.53 9.65
C TYR A 538 25.21 -20.06 9.92
N LEU A 539 25.20 -19.62 11.18
CA LEU A 539 24.98 -18.22 11.54
C LEU A 539 26.13 -17.29 11.11
N GLY A 540 27.28 -17.84 10.72
CA GLY A 540 28.42 -17.09 10.22
C GLY A 540 28.97 -16.13 11.26
N SER A 541 28.96 -14.83 10.96
CA SER A 541 29.47 -13.79 11.85
C SER A 541 28.45 -13.26 12.87
N ALA A 542 27.19 -13.69 12.79
CA ALA A 542 26.16 -13.21 13.70
C ALA A 542 26.42 -13.67 15.14
N ALA A 543 26.41 -12.74 16.09
CA ALA A 543 26.52 -13.06 17.50
C ALA A 543 25.19 -13.63 18.02
N LEU A 544 25.18 -14.91 18.42
CA LEU A 544 24.01 -15.52 19.06
C LEU A 544 24.08 -15.32 20.59
N ASN A 545 23.26 -14.42 21.11
CA ASN A 545 23.14 -14.17 22.54
C ASN A 545 21.91 -14.92 23.09
N VAL A 546 22.13 -15.85 24.03
CA VAL A 546 21.10 -16.71 24.60
C VAL A 546 20.86 -16.36 26.06
N TRP A 547 19.60 -16.26 26.46
CA TRP A 547 19.25 -16.06 27.87
C TRP A 547 19.32 -17.39 28.62
N ASN A 548 20.13 -17.45 29.69
CA ASN A 548 20.30 -18.67 30.49
C ASN A 548 19.44 -18.71 31.77
N GLY A 549 18.49 -17.78 31.93
CA GLY A 549 17.69 -17.62 33.15
C GLY A 549 18.24 -16.60 34.16
N ALA A 550 19.46 -16.10 33.94
CA ALA A 550 20.08 -15.08 34.80
C ALA A 550 20.72 -13.93 34.02
N SER A 551 21.32 -14.23 32.87
CA SER A 551 22.01 -13.26 32.04
C SER A 551 22.07 -13.71 30.58
N TRP A 552 22.32 -12.76 29.68
CA TRP A 552 22.64 -13.04 28.28
C TRP A 552 24.07 -13.59 28.17
N GLN A 553 24.22 -14.70 27.47
CA GLN A 553 25.51 -15.34 27.19
C GLN A 553 25.67 -15.45 25.67
N THR A 554 26.81 -15.00 25.13
CA THR A 554 27.14 -15.24 23.73
C THR A 554 27.50 -16.72 23.56
N ALA A 555 26.80 -17.41 22.66
CA ALA A 555 26.99 -18.82 22.39
C ALA A 555 28.27 -19.05 21.56
N ASP A 556 29.06 -20.03 21.96
CA ASP A 556 30.26 -20.49 21.27
C ASP A 556 30.40 -22.02 21.37
N ASN A 557 31.41 -22.59 20.71
CA ASN A 557 31.63 -24.05 20.74
C ASN A 557 31.90 -24.60 22.16
N ALA A 558 32.25 -23.77 23.14
CA ALA A 558 32.52 -24.21 24.51
C ALA A 558 31.26 -24.26 25.37
N ASN A 559 30.29 -23.37 25.14
CA ASN A 559 29.09 -23.24 25.98
C ASN A 559 27.76 -23.60 25.28
N VAL A 560 27.72 -23.74 23.95
CA VAL A 560 26.47 -23.85 23.17
C VAL A 560 25.58 -25.02 23.60
N SER A 561 26.16 -26.15 23.98
CA SER A 561 25.42 -27.34 24.44
C SER A 561 24.77 -27.18 25.81
N SER A 562 25.19 -26.18 26.60
CA SER A 562 24.54 -25.81 27.86
C SER A 562 23.41 -24.78 27.67
N LEU A 563 23.45 -24.05 26.55
CA LEU A 563 22.51 -22.97 26.24
C LEU A 563 21.38 -23.42 25.32
N LEU A 564 21.63 -24.39 24.43
CA LEU A 564 20.73 -24.79 23.36
C LEU A 564 20.51 -26.30 23.33
N THR A 565 19.32 -26.70 22.86
CA THR A 565 19.01 -28.06 22.45
C THR A 565 18.63 -28.09 20.98
N ALA A 566 19.06 -29.12 20.25
CA ALA A 566 18.69 -29.34 18.86
C ALA A 566 17.81 -30.58 18.71
N SER A 567 16.75 -30.49 17.91
CA SER A 567 15.91 -31.62 17.53
C SER A 567 15.61 -31.61 16.03
N LEU A 568 15.93 -32.72 15.36
CA LEU A 568 15.57 -32.93 13.96
C LEU A 568 14.09 -33.36 13.86
N GLU A 569 13.30 -32.59 13.12
CA GLU A 569 11.88 -32.78 12.85
C GLU A 569 11.69 -32.87 11.33
N ALA A 570 11.68 -34.09 10.79
CA ALA A 570 11.71 -34.35 9.35
C ALA A 570 12.92 -33.68 8.67
N ASP A 571 12.68 -32.68 7.81
CA ASP A 571 13.73 -31.99 7.04
C ASP A 571 14.22 -30.71 7.73
N TYR A 572 13.79 -30.43 8.97
CA TYR A 572 14.15 -29.22 9.70
C TYR A 572 14.79 -29.54 11.05
N THR A 573 15.79 -28.75 11.44
CA THR A 573 16.33 -28.75 12.80
C THR A 573 15.77 -27.59 13.59
N ARG A 574 15.15 -27.88 14.74
CA ARG A 574 14.74 -26.88 15.72
C ARG A 574 15.83 -26.70 16.77
N ILE A 575 16.39 -25.50 16.84
CA ILE A 575 17.34 -25.07 17.87
C ILE A 575 16.57 -24.27 18.91
N THR A 576 16.47 -24.77 20.14
CA THR A 576 15.68 -24.16 21.22
C THR A 576 16.60 -23.71 22.34
N ALA A 577 16.42 -22.48 22.82
CA ALA A 577 17.10 -22.02 24.04
C ALA A 577 16.53 -22.75 25.25
N VAL A 578 17.41 -23.31 26.08
CA VAL A 578 17.03 -24.09 27.25
C VAL A 578 16.13 -23.22 28.16
N PRO A 579 14.94 -23.69 28.55
CA PRO A 579 14.02 -22.91 29.39
C PRO A 579 14.62 -22.61 30.76
N GLU A 580 14.12 -21.56 31.41
CA GLU A 580 14.56 -21.23 32.77
C GLU A 580 14.29 -22.39 33.76
N PRO A 581 15.18 -22.66 34.73
CA PRO A 581 14.90 -23.62 35.79
C PRO A 581 13.64 -23.20 36.58
N GLY A 582 12.52 -23.87 36.33
CA GLY A 582 11.23 -23.60 37.00
C GLY A 582 10.06 -23.21 36.08
N SER A 583 10.28 -22.96 34.78
CA SER A 583 9.19 -22.79 33.83
C SER A 583 8.62 -24.17 33.46
N LEU A 584 7.42 -24.52 33.95
CA LEU A 584 6.72 -25.72 33.53
C LEU A 584 6.47 -25.65 32.01
N ALA A 585 7.09 -26.58 31.31
CA ALA A 585 7.04 -26.75 29.87
C ALA A 585 5.60 -26.92 29.35
N LEU A 586 5.03 -25.86 28.79
CA LEU A 586 4.01 -25.99 27.76
C LEU A 586 4.75 -26.01 26.41
N LEU A 587 5.31 -27.17 26.06
CA LEU A 587 6.03 -27.37 24.80
C LEU A 587 5.09 -27.07 23.62
N GLY A 588 5.35 -25.95 22.94
CA GLY A 588 4.66 -25.47 21.74
C GLY A 588 4.95 -26.34 20.51
N LEU A 589 4.48 -27.59 20.53
CA LEU A 589 4.54 -28.53 19.41
C LEU A 589 3.56 -28.20 18.26
N GLY A 590 2.72 -27.17 18.41
CA GLY A 590 1.60 -26.92 17.49
C GLY A 590 1.87 -26.00 16.29
N LEU A 591 2.77 -25.00 16.39
CA LEU A 591 2.83 -23.89 15.41
C LEU A 591 4.02 -23.95 14.44
N ALA A 592 5.18 -24.47 14.85
CA ALA A 592 6.30 -24.64 13.91
C ALA A 592 5.95 -25.66 12.80
N ALA A 593 5.16 -26.71 13.12
CA ALA A 593 4.63 -27.63 12.12
C ALA A 593 3.64 -26.95 11.17
N ALA A 594 2.91 -25.91 11.59
CA ALA A 594 2.00 -25.14 10.75
C ALA A 594 2.76 -24.19 9.80
N ALA A 595 3.80 -23.50 10.28
CA ALA A 595 4.68 -22.68 9.44
C ALA A 595 5.46 -23.53 8.42
N VAL A 596 5.89 -24.74 8.81
CA VAL A 596 6.55 -25.72 7.91
C VAL A 596 5.56 -26.37 6.95
N ALA A 597 4.31 -26.62 7.36
CA ALA A 597 3.26 -27.15 6.47
C ALA A 597 2.80 -26.14 5.42
N TRP A 598 2.85 -24.84 5.71
CA TRP A 598 2.46 -23.76 4.79
C TRP A 598 3.21 -23.84 3.44
N ARG A 599 4.50 -24.18 3.43
CA ARG A 599 5.27 -24.27 2.18
C ARG A 599 4.95 -25.48 1.31
N ARG A 600 4.32 -26.55 1.84
CA ARG A 600 3.84 -27.68 1.01
C ARG A 600 2.56 -27.36 0.23
N GLN A 601 1.97 -26.18 0.45
CA GLN A 601 0.86 -25.67 -0.36
C GLN A 601 1.29 -24.58 -1.36
N VAL A 602 2.51 -24.04 -1.23
CA VAL A 602 3.04 -22.93 -2.06
C VAL A 602 4.15 -23.41 -3.03
N ALA A 603 4.81 -24.53 -2.73
CA ALA A 603 5.68 -25.25 -3.68
C ALA A 603 4.90 -26.37 -4.37
#